data_AF-A0A7X8D1T7-F1
#
_entry.id   AF-A0A7X8D1T7-F1
#
_cell.length_a   1.000
_cell.length_b   1.000
_cell.length_c   1.000
_cell.angle_alpha   90.00
_cell.angle_beta   90.00
_cell.angle_gamma   90.00
#
_symmetry.space_group_name_H-M   'P 1'
#
loop_
_entity.id
_entity.type
_entity.pdbx_description
1 polymer ?
#
loop_
_entity_poly.entity_id
_entity_poly.type
_entity_poly.pdbx_seq_one_letter_code
_entity_poly.pdbx_strand_id
1 'polypeptide(L)'
;PGLLLGVVLGGFCMLFQGGDVGGIFEAIHYGVEAASGHEMVDSLLSGGGMDGMMWTISLIMCALTFGGVLESTGMMQTIAGTMLEKAKSTGSLVLVTVLSCLFVNVLCADQYLAIALPGKMFKDEYANRGLAPRNLSRALEDSGTVTSALVPWNTCGATMASFLGVATFAYAPFAFFNLLSPIVTTIYGFTGFSIMTMEEDPASPEFKHKMKLKKSPRELEEYIANYQARTRMAD
;
A
#
# COMPACT_ATOMS: atom_id res chain seq x y z
N PRO A 1 8.03 -5.75 12.22
CA PRO A 1 8.35 -6.76 13.27
C PRO A 1 8.91 -8.08 12.72
N GLY A 2 8.25 -8.70 11.73
CA GLY A 2 8.67 -10.01 11.19
C GLY A 2 10.07 -10.04 10.56
N LEU A 3 10.43 -9.04 9.75
CA LEU A 3 11.75 -8.95 9.12
C LEU A 3 12.88 -8.83 10.15
N LEU A 4 12.74 -7.93 11.13
CA LEU A 4 13.71 -7.79 12.22
C LEU A 4 13.88 -9.08 13.02
N LEU A 5 12.77 -9.75 13.35
CA LEU A 5 12.81 -11.02 14.06
C LEU A 5 13.52 -12.09 13.21
N GLY A 6 13.26 -12.13 11.90
CA GLY A 6 13.94 -13.03 10.97
C GLY A 6 15.44 -12.81 10.91
N VAL A 7 15.89 -11.55 10.83
CA VAL A 7 17.33 -11.21 10.84
C VAL A 7 17.98 -11.60 12.18
N VAL A 8 17.32 -11.32 13.31
CA VAL A 8 17.84 -11.68 14.64
C VAL A 8 17.92 -13.20 14.82
N LEU A 9 16.88 -13.94 14.41
CA LEU A 9 16.89 -15.39 14.46
C LEU A 9 17.94 -15.99 13.51
N GLY A 10 18.09 -15.43 12.31
CA GLY A 10 19.14 -15.84 11.36
C GLY A 10 20.54 -15.67 11.96
N GLY A 11 20.81 -14.52 12.59
CA GLY A 11 22.06 -14.29 13.31
C GLY A 11 22.27 -15.28 14.46
N PHE A 12 21.23 -15.55 15.24
CA PHE A 12 21.29 -16.56 16.31
C PHE A 12 21.59 -17.96 15.77
N CYS A 13 20.93 -18.37 14.68
CA CYS A 13 21.21 -19.65 14.01
C CYS A 13 22.66 -19.74 13.52
N MET A 14 23.24 -18.64 13.02
CA MET A 14 24.63 -18.59 12.56
C MET A 14 25.63 -18.78 13.72
N LEU A 15 25.35 -18.19 14.89
CA LEU A 15 26.14 -18.44 16.11
C LEU A 15 26.03 -19.90 16.57
N PHE A 16 24.84 -20.49 16.50
CA PHE A 16 24.62 -21.91 16.85
C PHE A 16 25.33 -22.88 15.92
N GLN A 17 25.58 -22.47 14.67
CA GLN A 17 26.33 -23.24 13.67
C GLN A 17 27.86 -23.06 13.80
N GLY A 18 28.33 -22.31 14.81
CA GLY A 18 29.76 -22.07 15.05
C GLY A 18 30.32 -20.86 14.28
N GLY A 19 29.46 -20.06 13.65
CA GLY A 19 29.86 -18.77 13.09
C GLY A 19 30.13 -17.72 14.17
N ASP A 20 30.81 -16.65 13.79
CA ASP A 20 31.13 -15.54 14.68
C ASP A 20 30.27 -14.30 14.38
N VAL A 21 30.37 -13.29 15.24
CA VAL A 21 29.64 -12.03 15.06
C VAL A 21 30.10 -11.31 13.79
N GLY A 22 31.38 -11.42 13.40
CA GLY A 22 31.90 -10.85 12.17
C GLY A 22 31.22 -11.43 10.93
N GLY A 23 31.09 -12.76 10.85
CA GLY A 23 30.40 -13.44 9.76
C GLY A 23 28.92 -13.05 9.62
N ILE A 24 28.24 -12.71 10.72
CA ILE A 24 26.87 -12.18 10.66
C ILE A 24 26.83 -10.83 9.95
N PHE A 25 27.74 -9.91 10.29
CA PHE A 25 27.82 -8.61 9.63
C PHE A 25 28.23 -8.75 8.16
N GLU A 26 29.14 -9.67 7.86
CA GLU A 26 29.57 -9.97 6.50
C GLU A 26 28.40 -10.51 5.66
N ALA A 27 27.64 -11.47 6.22
CA ALA A 27 26.44 -12.01 5.58
C ALA A 27 25.34 -10.97 5.36
N ILE A 28 25.16 -10.01 6.29
CA ILE A 28 24.22 -8.91 6.10
C ILE A 28 24.71 -7.96 5.00
N HIS A 29 26.01 -7.65 4.97
CA HIS A 29 26.57 -6.65 4.07
C HIS A 29 26.76 -7.17 2.64
N TYR A 30 27.46 -8.29 2.47
CA TYR A 30 27.78 -8.88 1.17
C TYR A 30 26.84 -10.01 0.76
N GLY A 31 26.02 -10.51 1.68
CA GLY A 31 25.11 -11.62 1.43
C GLY A 31 25.76 -12.98 1.68
N VAL A 32 25.07 -14.03 1.26
CA VAL A 32 25.49 -15.43 1.46
C VAL A 32 25.57 -16.15 0.12
N GLU A 33 26.50 -17.09 0.01
CA GLU A 33 26.55 -18.04 -1.10
C GLU A 33 26.09 -19.41 -0.59
N ALA A 34 25.07 -19.96 -1.24
CA ALA A 34 24.56 -21.29 -0.94
C ALA A 34 25.34 -22.35 -1.73
N ALA A 35 25.70 -23.43 -1.05
CA ALA A 35 26.40 -24.59 -1.64
C ALA A 35 25.61 -25.87 -1.36
N SER A 36 24.43 -25.98 -1.97
CA SER A 36 23.56 -27.16 -1.90
C SER A 36 23.93 -28.24 -2.91
N GLY A 37 24.76 -27.91 -3.91
CA GLY A 37 25.14 -28.82 -5.00
C GLY A 37 24.13 -28.85 -6.15
N HIS A 38 23.09 -28.01 -6.11
CA HIS A 38 22.11 -27.86 -7.17
C HIS A 38 22.05 -26.40 -7.63
N GLU A 39 22.49 -26.13 -8.86
CA GLU A 39 22.66 -24.78 -9.41
C GLU A 39 21.42 -23.88 -9.25
N MET A 40 20.23 -24.40 -9.54
CA MET A 40 18.98 -23.63 -9.32
C MET A 40 18.79 -23.21 -7.87
N VAL A 41 19.03 -24.11 -6.91
CA VAL A 41 18.85 -23.84 -5.48
C VAL A 41 19.91 -22.85 -5.02
N ASP A 42 21.15 -23.01 -5.48
CA ASP A 42 22.26 -22.13 -5.16
C ASP A 42 22.00 -20.71 -5.69
N SER A 43 21.45 -20.58 -6.91
CA SER A 43 21.08 -19.29 -7.49
C SER A 43 19.95 -18.57 -6.74
N LEU A 44 19.04 -19.32 -6.12
CA LEU A 44 17.88 -18.77 -5.38
C LEU A 44 18.23 -18.42 -3.94
N LEU A 45 19.11 -19.20 -3.31
CA LEU A 45 19.50 -19.03 -1.91
C LEU A 45 20.72 -18.12 -1.74
N SER A 46 21.50 -17.90 -2.80
CA SER A 46 22.58 -16.92 -2.79
C SER A 46 22.02 -15.51 -3.00
N GLY A 47 22.57 -14.53 -2.30
CA GLY A 47 22.15 -13.13 -2.41
C GLY A 47 23.32 -12.18 -2.18
N GLY A 48 23.19 -10.93 -2.63
CA GLY A 48 24.25 -9.91 -2.54
C GLY A 48 24.18 -9.00 -1.30
N GLY A 49 23.34 -9.32 -0.32
CA GLY A 49 23.19 -8.53 0.91
C GLY A 49 22.80 -7.06 0.64
N MET A 50 23.27 -6.16 1.51
CA MET A 50 23.08 -4.71 1.33
C MET A 50 23.82 -4.15 0.11
N ASP A 51 25.02 -4.65 -0.19
CA ASP A 51 25.85 -4.18 -1.30
C ASP A 51 25.14 -4.40 -2.64
N GLY A 52 24.60 -5.59 -2.86
CA GLY A 52 23.80 -5.92 -4.05
C GLY A 52 22.51 -5.10 -4.19
N MET A 53 22.05 -4.46 -3.11
CA MET A 53 20.88 -3.57 -3.11
C MET A 53 21.24 -2.08 -3.15
N MET A 54 22.53 -1.72 -3.20
CA MET A 54 22.95 -0.32 -3.01
C MET A 54 22.47 0.63 -4.10
N TRP A 55 22.35 0.15 -5.33
CA TRP A 55 21.70 0.88 -6.42
C TRP A 55 20.24 1.22 -6.09
N THR A 56 19.47 0.22 -5.64
CA THR A 56 18.06 0.38 -5.25
C THR A 56 17.92 1.35 -4.08
N ILE A 57 18.78 1.22 -3.06
CA ILE A 57 18.78 2.11 -1.89
C ILE A 57 19.08 3.56 -2.32
N SER A 58 20.04 3.77 -3.22
CA SER A 58 20.37 5.11 -3.73
C SER A 58 19.20 5.76 -4.46
N LEU A 59 18.50 5.00 -5.32
CA LEU A 59 17.30 5.48 -6.00
C LEU A 59 16.19 5.86 -5.02
N ILE A 60 15.95 5.02 -4.00
CA ILE A 60 14.95 5.28 -2.96
C ILE A 60 15.32 6.55 -2.18
N MET A 61 16.58 6.73 -1.79
CA MET A 61 17.03 7.93 -1.06
C MET A 61 16.80 9.21 -1.87
N CYS A 62 17.13 9.21 -3.17
CA CYS A 62 16.85 10.34 -4.05
C CYS A 62 15.34 10.63 -4.14
N ALA A 63 14.54 9.59 -4.31
CA ALA A 63 13.11 9.73 -4.51
C ALA A 63 12.38 10.18 -3.24
N LEU A 64 12.73 9.63 -2.07
CA LEU A 64 12.21 10.04 -0.77
C LEU A 64 12.59 11.49 -0.44
N THR A 65 13.82 11.91 -0.75
CA THR A 65 14.24 13.31 -0.55
C THR A 65 13.37 14.25 -1.39
N PHE A 66 13.15 13.91 -2.67
CA PHE A 66 12.29 14.69 -3.55
C PHE A 66 10.83 14.71 -3.08
N GLY A 67 10.26 13.55 -2.72
CA GLY A 67 8.91 13.43 -2.18
C GLY A 67 8.72 14.22 -0.88
N GLY A 68 9.72 14.20 0.01
CA GLY A 68 9.72 14.98 1.25
C GLY A 68 9.72 16.50 1.02
N VAL A 69 10.44 16.99 -0.01
CA VAL A 69 10.40 18.40 -0.40
C VAL A 69 9.02 18.79 -0.95
N LEU A 70 8.42 17.97 -1.81
CA LEU A 70 7.07 18.21 -2.35
C LEU A 70 6.01 18.28 -1.25
N GLU A 71 6.11 17.39 -0.26
CA GLU A 71 5.19 17.37 0.88
C GLU A 71 5.41 18.57 1.81
N SER A 72 6.67 18.86 2.17
CA SER A 72 7.00 19.95 3.11
C SER A 72 6.67 21.34 2.55
N THR A 73 6.65 21.49 1.23
CA THR A 73 6.32 22.76 0.55
C THR A 73 4.81 22.95 0.33
N GLY A 74 3.98 21.96 0.65
CA GLY A 74 2.52 22.05 0.46
C GLY A 74 2.07 21.87 -1.01
N MET A 75 2.98 21.49 -1.92
CA MET A 75 2.66 21.35 -3.34
C MET A 75 1.64 20.24 -3.57
N MET A 76 1.77 19.13 -2.86
CA MET A 76 0.86 17.99 -2.99
C MET A 76 -0.55 18.33 -2.52
N GLN A 77 -0.66 19.05 -1.41
CA GLN A 77 -1.93 19.56 -0.87
C GLN A 77 -2.61 20.52 -1.85
N THR A 78 -1.82 21.38 -2.50
CA THR A 78 -2.34 22.34 -3.49
C THR A 78 -2.91 21.61 -4.71
N ILE A 79 -2.15 20.67 -5.29
CA ILE A 79 -2.57 19.93 -6.49
C ILE A 79 -3.83 19.12 -6.21
N ALA A 80 -3.85 18.35 -5.12
CA ALA A 80 -5.02 17.52 -4.80
C ALA A 80 -6.23 18.37 -4.37
N GLY A 81 -6.03 19.55 -3.75
CA GLY A 81 -7.10 20.52 -3.50
C GLY A 81 -7.74 21.02 -4.80
N THR A 82 -6.94 21.42 -5.79
CA THR A 82 -7.45 21.83 -7.12
C THR A 82 -8.18 20.70 -7.85
N MET A 83 -7.75 19.45 -7.69
CA MET A 83 -8.46 18.30 -8.25
C MET A 83 -9.81 18.07 -7.56
N LEU A 84 -9.87 18.29 -6.24
CA LEU A 84 -11.09 18.13 -5.44
C LEU A 84 -12.19 19.10 -5.85
N GLU A 85 -11.85 20.35 -6.17
CA GLU A 85 -12.81 21.36 -6.65
C GLU A 85 -13.54 20.93 -7.94
N LYS A 86 -12.91 20.05 -8.73
CA LYS A 86 -13.50 19.51 -9.96
C LYS A 86 -14.36 18.28 -9.71
N ALA A 87 -14.28 17.65 -8.54
CA ALA A 87 -15.06 16.46 -8.20
C ALA A 87 -16.48 16.83 -7.78
N LYS A 88 -17.46 16.76 -8.69
CA LYS A 88 -18.87 17.13 -8.40
C LYS A 88 -19.77 15.96 -7.98
N SER A 89 -19.36 14.73 -8.27
CA SER A 89 -20.11 13.50 -7.96
C SER A 89 -19.29 12.53 -7.10
N THR A 90 -19.94 11.54 -6.47
CA THR A 90 -19.25 10.47 -5.74
C THR A 90 -18.22 9.73 -6.59
N GLY A 91 -18.57 9.40 -7.84
CA GLY A 91 -17.64 8.77 -8.77
C GLY A 91 -16.42 9.64 -9.07
N SER A 92 -16.62 10.94 -9.28
CA SER A 92 -15.50 11.87 -9.49
C SER A 92 -14.63 12.06 -8.24
N LEU A 93 -15.21 11.97 -7.03
CA LEU A 93 -14.44 12.03 -5.78
C LEU A 93 -13.55 10.79 -5.61
N VAL A 94 -14.10 9.60 -5.89
CA VAL A 94 -13.33 8.35 -5.90
C VAL A 94 -12.24 8.41 -6.97
N LEU A 95 -12.56 8.87 -8.18
CA LEU A 95 -11.57 9.04 -9.25
C LEU A 95 -10.44 10.00 -8.85
N VAL A 96 -10.77 11.16 -8.27
CA VAL A 96 -9.74 12.11 -7.79
C VAL A 96 -8.89 11.48 -6.70
N THR A 97 -9.51 10.73 -5.77
CA THR A 97 -8.77 9.98 -4.73
C THR A 97 -7.74 9.03 -5.35
N VAL A 98 -8.19 8.20 -6.31
CA VAL A 98 -7.34 7.24 -7.03
C VAL A 98 -6.22 7.96 -7.76
N LEU A 99 -6.54 8.97 -8.57
CA LEU A 99 -5.55 9.72 -9.35
C LEU A 99 -4.52 10.41 -8.45
N SER A 100 -4.94 10.96 -7.31
CA SER A 100 -4.01 11.55 -6.33
C SER A 100 -3.08 10.49 -5.73
N CYS A 101 -3.56 9.31 -5.38
CA CYS A 101 -2.71 8.23 -4.88
C CYS A 101 -1.68 7.78 -5.94
N LEU A 102 -2.12 7.59 -7.19
CA LEU A 102 -1.24 7.24 -8.31
C LEU A 102 -0.19 8.33 -8.55
N PHE A 103 -0.61 9.60 -8.53
CA PHE A 103 0.27 10.74 -8.72
C PHE A 103 1.34 10.84 -7.63
N VAL A 104 0.95 10.64 -6.36
CA VAL A 104 1.90 10.62 -5.24
C VAL A 104 2.86 9.43 -5.37
N ASN A 105 2.38 8.23 -5.75
CA ASN A 105 3.25 7.07 -5.98
C ASN A 105 4.28 7.32 -7.07
N VAL A 106 3.89 7.97 -8.16
CA VAL A 106 4.76 8.31 -9.29
C VAL A 106 5.74 9.41 -8.93
N LEU A 107 5.35 10.44 -8.18
CA LEU A 107 6.24 11.57 -7.88
C LEU A 107 7.08 11.40 -6.62
N CYS A 108 6.45 11.00 -5.51
CA CYS A 108 7.09 10.94 -4.20
C CYS A 108 7.78 9.59 -3.94
N ALA A 109 7.49 8.58 -4.76
CA ALA A 109 8.05 7.22 -4.65
C ALA A 109 7.86 6.57 -3.28
N ASP A 110 6.87 7.04 -2.52
CA ASP A 110 6.59 6.64 -1.16
C ASP A 110 5.12 6.21 -1.06
N GLN A 111 4.92 4.92 -0.81
CA GLN A 111 3.58 4.34 -0.68
C GLN A 111 2.84 4.87 0.56
N TYR A 112 3.56 5.18 1.65
CA TYR A 112 2.94 5.71 2.86
C TYR A 112 2.36 7.10 2.59
N LEU A 113 3.10 8.00 1.95
CA LEU A 113 2.62 9.31 1.52
C LEU A 113 1.46 9.17 0.53
N ALA A 114 1.54 8.21 -0.40
CA ALA A 114 0.47 7.97 -1.38
C ALA A 114 -0.87 7.57 -0.76
N ILE A 115 -0.86 7.03 0.47
CA ILE A 115 -2.06 6.65 1.22
C ILE A 115 -2.43 7.75 2.22
N ALA A 116 -1.48 8.17 3.05
CA ALA A 116 -1.72 9.04 4.19
C ALA A 116 -2.14 10.45 3.75
N LEU A 117 -1.53 11.00 2.70
CA LEU A 117 -1.83 12.35 2.25
C LEU A 117 -3.24 12.42 1.64
N PRO A 118 -3.61 11.66 0.58
CA PRO A 118 -4.97 11.68 0.05
C PRO A 118 -6.01 11.29 1.10
N GLY A 119 -5.67 10.37 2.00
CA GLY A 119 -6.52 9.99 3.13
C GLY A 119 -6.83 11.15 4.06
N LYS A 120 -5.82 11.93 4.46
CA LYS A 120 -6.02 13.12 5.31
C LYS A 120 -6.75 14.23 4.57
N MET A 121 -6.43 14.44 3.30
CA MET A 121 -6.99 15.53 2.50
C MET A 121 -8.47 15.34 2.15
N PHE A 122 -8.87 14.11 1.82
CA PHE A 122 -10.23 13.84 1.34
C PHE A 122 -11.18 13.33 2.42
N LYS A 123 -10.68 13.01 3.63
CA LYS A 123 -11.51 12.55 4.75
C LYS A 123 -12.75 13.41 4.97
N ASP A 124 -12.56 14.71 5.10
CA ASP A 124 -13.66 15.63 5.41
C ASP A 124 -14.63 15.74 4.25
N GLU A 125 -14.16 15.69 3.00
CA GLU A 125 -15.02 15.74 1.82
C GLU A 125 -15.87 14.47 1.66
N TYR A 126 -15.32 13.28 1.97
CA TYR A 126 -16.10 12.06 2.01
C TYR A 126 -17.19 12.14 3.09
N ALA A 127 -16.86 12.66 4.28
CA ALA A 127 -17.82 12.85 5.37
C ALA A 127 -18.91 13.88 5.00
N ASN A 128 -18.55 15.02 4.40
CA ASN A 128 -19.48 16.06 3.96
C ASN A 128 -20.49 15.54 2.92
N ARG A 129 -20.11 14.53 2.13
CA ARG A 129 -21.01 13.85 1.17
C ARG A 129 -21.80 12.69 1.77
N GLY A 130 -21.72 12.49 3.09
CA GLY A 130 -22.40 11.40 3.79
C GLY A 130 -21.87 10.01 3.41
N LEU A 131 -20.63 9.91 2.93
CA LEU A 131 -20.00 8.64 2.56
C LEU A 131 -19.30 8.02 3.76
N ALA A 132 -19.47 6.71 3.92
CA ALA A 132 -18.80 5.95 4.96
C ALA A 132 -17.26 5.99 4.80
N PRO A 133 -16.48 6.06 5.90
CA PRO A 133 -15.01 6.12 5.86
C PRO A 133 -14.35 4.95 5.12
N ARG A 134 -15.02 3.78 5.12
CA ARG A 134 -14.58 2.60 4.37
C ARG A 134 -14.46 2.84 2.86
N ASN A 135 -15.24 3.75 2.28
CA ASN A 135 -15.17 4.04 0.85
C ASN A 135 -13.85 4.72 0.51
N LEU A 136 -13.42 5.67 1.34
CA LEU A 136 -12.12 6.32 1.24
C LEU A 136 -11.01 5.30 1.45
N SER A 137 -11.06 4.54 2.55
CA SER A 137 -10.06 3.49 2.83
C SER A 137 -9.92 2.51 1.66
N ARG A 138 -11.03 2.02 1.10
CA ARG A 138 -11.03 1.16 -0.09
C ARG A 138 -10.36 1.83 -1.29
N ALA A 139 -10.70 3.09 -1.58
CA ALA A 139 -10.10 3.81 -2.70
C ALA A 139 -8.58 4.00 -2.51
N LEU A 140 -8.12 4.28 -1.29
CA LEU A 140 -6.69 4.39 -0.98
C LEU A 140 -5.96 3.05 -1.15
N GLU A 141 -6.52 1.95 -0.66
CA GLU A 141 -5.90 0.63 -0.79
C GLU A 141 -5.89 0.14 -2.24
N ASP A 142 -7.01 0.31 -2.96
CA ASP A 142 -7.14 -0.10 -4.36
C ASP A 142 -6.28 0.74 -5.32
N SER A 143 -5.66 1.83 -4.85
CA SER A 143 -4.83 2.71 -5.66
C SER A 143 -3.42 2.89 -5.09
N GLY A 144 -3.27 3.56 -3.96
CA GLY A 144 -1.98 3.84 -3.30
C GLY A 144 -1.20 2.58 -2.96
N THR A 145 -1.83 1.57 -2.35
CA THR A 145 -1.12 0.35 -1.92
C THR A 145 -0.66 -0.51 -3.10
N VAL A 146 -1.53 -0.72 -4.08
CA VAL A 146 -1.27 -1.71 -5.14
C VAL A 146 -0.48 -1.16 -6.32
N THR A 147 -0.49 0.15 -6.55
CA THR A 147 0.21 0.74 -7.71
C THR A 147 1.67 1.09 -7.45
N SER A 148 2.14 1.05 -6.20
CA SER A 148 3.55 1.33 -5.84
C SER A 148 4.53 0.42 -6.59
N ALA A 149 4.18 -0.86 -6.76
CA ALA A 149 4.99 -1.83 -7.47
C ALA A 149 5.06 -1.60 -8.99
N LEU A 150 4.26 -0.68 -9.55
CA LEU A 150 4.30 -0.33 -10.98
C LEU A 150 5.25 0.82 -11.30
N VAL A 151 5.84 1.45 -10.27
CA VAL A 151 6.71 2.63 -10.42
C VAL A 151 8.17 2.20 -10.19
N PRO A 152 9.07 2.31 -11.18
CA PRO A 152 10.41 1.73 -11.11
C PRO A 152 11.31 2.34 -10.03
N TRP A 153 11.10 3.60 -9.72
CA TRP A 153 11.84 4.32 -8.68
C TRP A 153 11.15 4.30 -7.31
N ASN A 154 10.02 3.60 -7.19
CA ASN A 154 9.39 3.30 -5.91
C ASN A 154 10.02 2.04 -5.30
N THR A 155 10.15 1.99 -3.98
CA THR A 155 10.71 0.85 -3.24
C THR A 155 10.10 -0.49 -3.65
N CYS A 156 8.77 -0.55 -3.82
CA CYS A 156 8.08 -1.77 -4.22
C CYS A 156 8.44 -2.18 -5.66
N GLY A 157 8.51 -1.22 -6.58
CA GLY A 157 8.84 -1.49 -7.98
C GLY A 157 10.30 -1.92 -8.17
N ALA A 158 11.23 -1.25 -7.49
CA ALA A 158 12.64 -1.59 -7.51
C ALA A 158 12.91 -2.99 -6.90
N THR A 159 12.20 -3.33 -5.82
CA THR A 159 12.28 -4.66 -5.20
C THR A 159 11.79 -5.75 -6.14
N MET A 160 10.63 -5.56 -6.77
CA MET A 160 10.07 -6.54 -7.71
C MET A 160 10.95 -6.71 -8.96
N ALA A 161 11.53 -5.62 -9.47
CA ALA A 161 12.47 -5.68 -10.59
C ALA A 161 13.73 -6.49 -10.25
N SER A 162 14.24 -6.33 -9.03
CA SER A 162 15.37 -7.11 -8.52
C SER A 162 15.03 -8.59 -8.41
N PHE A 163 13.90 -8.94 -7.80
CA PHE A 163 13.51 -10.34 -7.59
C PHE A 163 13.16 -11.07 -8.89
N LEU A 164 12.52 -10.39 -9.83
CA LEU A 164 12.13 -10.99 -11.11
C LEU A 164 13.27 -10.96 -12.14
N GLY A 165 14.35 -10.22 -11.88
CA GLY A 165 15.46 -10.04 -12.82
C GLY A 165 15.07 -9.29 -14.10
N VAL A 166 13.94 -8.56 -14.11
CA VAL A 166 13.44 -7.81 -15.26
C VAL A 166 13.03 -6.40 -14.86
N ALA A 167 13.13 -5.44 -15.77
CA ALA A 167 12.73 -4.06 -15.52
C ALA A 167 11.24 -3.95 -15.14
N THR A 168 10.89 -2.94 -14.33
CA THR A 168 9.50 -2.71 -13.89
C THR A 168 8.50 -2.66 -15.03
N PHE A 169 8.82 -1.96 -16.12
CA PHE A 169 7.93 -1.89 -17.28
C PHE A 169 7.78 -3.21 -18.04
N ALA A 170 8.68 -4.17 -17.86
CA ALA A 170 8.56 -5.50 -18.45
C ALA A 170 7.54 -6.37 -17.71
N TYR A 171 7.51 -6.34 -16.36
CA TYR A 171 6.52 -7.10 -15.61
C TYR A 171 5.20 -6.35 -15.40
N ALA A 172 5.20 -5.01 -15.44
CA ALA A 172 4.02 -4.18 -15.15
C ALA A 172 2.74 -4.60 -15.92
N PRO A 173 2.78 -4.92 -17.23
CA PRO A 173 1.60 -5.38 -17.97
C PRO A 173 0.98 -6.68 -17.44
N PHE A 174 1.76 -7.51 -16.75
CA PHE A 174 1.32 -8.79 -16.19
C PHE A 174 0.86 -8.67 -14.73
N ALA A 175 1.07 -7.52 -14.09
CA ALA A 175 0.60 -7.24 -12.73
C ALA A 175 -0.88 -6.85 -12.74
N PHE A 176 -1.74 -7.76 -13.18
CA PHE A 176 -3.17 -7.50 -13.43
C PHE A 176 -3.91 -6.95 -12.22
N PHE A 177 -3.64 -7.46 -11.02
CA PHE A 177 -4.28 -6.96 -9.81
C PHE A 177 -3.97 -5.47 -9.58
N ASN A 178 -2.70 -5.08 -9.75
CA ASN A 178 -2.22 -3.71 -9.53
C ASN A 178 -2.79 -2.74 -10.58
N LEU A 179 -2.98 -3.20 -11.81
CA LEU A 179 -3.55 -2.41 -12.91
C LEU A 179 -5.08 -2.31 -12.82
N LEU A 180 -5.76 -3.42 -12.52
CA LEU A 180 -7.21 -3.50 -12.56
C LEU A 180 -7.86 -2.95 -11.29
N SER A 181 -7.24 -3.07 -10.12
CA SER A 181 -7.83 -2.63 -8.86
C SER A 181 -8.22 -1.12 -8.87
N PRO A 182 -7.35 -0.18 -9.30
CA PRO A 182 -7.73 1.23 -9.44
C PRO A 182 -8.87 1.47 -10.44
N ILE A 183 -8.93 0.66 -11.51
CA ILE A 183 -9.96 0.76 -12.54
C ILE A 183 -11.30 0.30 -11.98
N VAL A 184 -11.33 -0.86 -11.33
CA VAL A 184 -12.54 -1.42 -10.70
C VAL A 184 -13.05 -0.49 -9.61
N THR A 185 -12.16 0.06 -8.77
CA THR A 185 -12.55 0.98 -7.70
C THR A 185 -13.22 2.24 -8.24
N THR A 186 -12.71 2.75 -9.37
CA THR A 186 -13.25 3.91 -10.08
C THR A 186 -14.63 3.58 -10.67
N ILE A 187 -14.78 2.43 -11.32
CA ILE A 187 -16.08 1.96 -11.87
C ILE A 187 -17.12 1.85 -10.74
N TYR A 188 -16.74 1.29 -9.59
CA TYR A 188 -17.63 1.20 -8.42
C TYR A 188 -18.03 2.58 -7.90
N GLY A 189 -17.12 3.55 -7.91
CA GLY A 189 -17.41 4.94 -7.60
C GLY A 189 -18.49 5.56 -8.50
N PHE A 190 -18.41 5.34 -9.81
CA PHE A 190 -19.38 5.90 -10.78
C PHE A 190 -20.71 5.15 -10.82
N THR A 191 -20.69 3.83 -10.65
CA THR A 191 -21.89 2.99 -10.68
C THR A 191 -22.64 3.00 -9.34
N GLY A 192 -22.00 3.47 -8.26
CA GLY A 192 -22.53 3.37 -6.89
C GLY A 192 -22.48 1.94 -6.34
N PHE A 193 -21.88 0.99 -7.06
CA PHE A 193 -21.79 -0.39 -6.60
C PHE A 193 -20.89 -0.48 -5.36
N SER A 194 -21.42 -1.06 -4.28
CA SER A 194 -20.72 -1.18 -2.99
C SER A 194 -20.30 0.15 -2.34
N ILE A 195 -20.82 1.29 -2.80
CA ILE A 195 -20.64 2.59 -2.12
C ILE A 195 -21.61 2.65 -0.95
N MET A 196 -21.08 2.91 0.25
CA MET A 196 -21.85 2.92 1.49
C MET A 196 -22.02 4.32 2.05
N THR A 197 -23.22 4.70 2.49
CA THR A 197 -23.42 5.97 3.20
C THR A 197 -23.17 5.84 4.69
N MET A 198 -22.97 6.96 5.39
CA MET A 198 -22.87 7.01 6.85
C MET A 198 -24.11 6.41 7.54
N GLU A 199 -25.29 6.56 6.96
CA GLU A 199 -26.53 6.01 7.52
C GLU A 199 -26.67 4.49 7.34
N GLU A 200 -25.93 3.92 6.39
CA GLU A 200 -25.92 2.50 6.06
C GLU A 200 -24.71 1.76 6.68
N ASP A 201 -23.73 2.50 7.22
CA ASP A 201 -22.53 1.94 7.85
C ASP A 201 -22.77 1.65 9.34
N PRO A 202 -22.75 0.37 9.79
CA PRO A 202 -22.88 0.01 11.20
C PRO A 202 -21.77 0.57 12.10
N ALA A 203 -20.67 1.03 11.52
CA ALA A 203 -19.56 1.69 12.20
C ALA A 203 -19.80 3.19 12.44
N SER A 204 -20.78 3.78 11.76
CA SER A 204 -21.08 5.20 11.87
C SER A 204 -21.99 5.47 13.08
N PRO A 205 -21.75 6.55 13.84
CA PRO A 205 -22.69 7.02 14.86
C PRO A 205 -24.06 7.42 14.28
N GLU A 206 -24.15 7.59 12.95
CA GLU A 206 -25.36 8.01 12.22
C GLU A 206 -26.14 6.82 11.62
N PHE A 207 -25.81 5.58 11.99
CA PHE A 207 -26.43 4.37 11.44
C PHE A 207 -27.95 4.32 11.67
N LYS A 208 -28.73 4.30 10.59
CA LYS A 208 -30.21 4.30 10.62
C LYS A 208 -30.85 3.19 9.79
N HIS A 209 -30.15 2.67 8.77
CA HIS A 209 -30.73 1.77 7.78
C HIS A 209 -29.92 0.48 7.63
N LYS A 210 -30.61 -0.67 7.49
CA LYS A 210 -29.94 -1.94 7.14
C LYS A 210 -29.24 -1.77 5.78
N MET A 211 -27.99 -2.25 5.68
CA MET A 211 -27.19 -2.22 4.44
C MET A 211 -28.01 -2.66 3.22
N LYS A 212 -27.86 -1.95 2.10
CA LYS A 212 -28.39 -2.37 0.79
C LYS A 212 -27.60 -3.49 0.12
N LEU A 213 -26.52 -3.99 0.74
CA LEU A 213 -25.70 -5.07 0.20
C LEU A 213 -26.48 -6.39 0.19
N LYS A 214 -26.35 -7.17 -0.90
CA LYS A 214 -26.79 -8.58 -0.99
C LYS A 214 -25.96 -9.49 -0.07
N LYS A 215 -25.98 -9.24 1.24
CA LYS A 215 -25.51 -10.20 2.25
C LYS A 215 -26.70 -11.03 2.71
N SER A 216 -26.47 -12.28 3.09
CA SER A 216 -27.49 -13.07 3.76
C SER A 216 -27.92 -12.33 5.05
N PRO A 217 -29.22 -12.33 5.44
CA PRO A 217 -29.69 -11.68 6.66
C PRO A 217 -28.83 -12.03 7.90
N ARG A 218 -28.35 -13.27 7.97
CA ARG A 218 -27.49 -13.78 9.05
C ARG A 218 -26.08 -13.17 9.03
N GLU A 219 -25.47 -13.00 7.87
CA GLU A 219 -24.15 -12.36 7.76
C GLU A 219 -24.21 -10.88 8.14
N LEU A 220 -25.34 -10.22 7.88
CA LEU A 220 -25.55 -8.84 8.26
C LEU A 220 -25.69 -8.71 9.78
N GLU A 221 -26.44 -9.62 10.42
CA GLU A 221 -26.58 -9.69 11.87
C GLU A 221 -25.25 -9.99 12.58
N GLU A 222 -24.50 -10.99 12.10
CA GLU A 222 -23.15 -11.31 12.62
C GLU A 222 -22.20 -10.12 12.45
N TYR A 223 -22.26 -9.41 11.33
CA TYR A 223 -21.43 -8.22 11.08
C TYR A 223 -21.77 -7.08 12.06
N ILE A 224 -23.05 -6.77 12.25
CA ILE A 224 -23.50 -5.72 13.19
C ILE A 224 -23.12 -6.10 14.62
N ALA A 225 -23.33 -7.36 15.03
CA ALA A 225 -23.01 -7.85 16.37
C ALA A 225 -21.51 -7.78 16.68
N ASN A 226 -20.67 -8.24 15.75
CA ASN A 226 -19.21 -8.15 15.87
C ASN A 226 -18.73 -6.70 15.99
N TYR A 227 -19.40 -5.76 15.31
CA TYR A 227 -19.04 -4.35 15.37
C TYR A 227 -19.44 -3.70 16.69
N GLN A 228 -20.70 -3.87 17.13
CA GLN A 228 -21.17 -3.35 18.42
C GLN A 228 -20.33 -3.88 19.60
N ALA A 229 -19.86 -5.13 19.52
CA ALA A 229 -18.95 -5.70 20.51
C ALA A 229 -17.58 -4.99 20.52
N ARG A 230 -17.04 -4.61 19.36
CA ARG A 230 -15.76 -3.89 19.25
C ARG A 230 -15.84 -2.43 19.70
N THR A 231 -16.95 -1.74 19.40
CA THR A 231 -17.14 -0.35 19.85
C THR A 231 -17.24 -0.26 21.38
N ARG A 232 -17.93 -1.21 22.03
CA ARG A 232 -18.02 -1.32 23.49
C ARG A 232 -16.69 -1.65 24.19
N MET A 233 -15.69 -2.15 23.46
CA MET A 233 -14.35 -2.42 24.01
C MET A 233 -13.39 -1.23 23.85
N ALA A 234 -13.76 -0.23 23.05
CA ALA A 234 -12.96 0.96 22.80
C ALA A 234 -13.32 2.16 23.71
N ASP A 235 -14.44 2.04 24.44
CA ASP A 235 -14.90 2.94 25.52
C ASP A 235 -14.46 2.42 26.90
#